data_AF-A0A160SXM9-F1
#
_entry.id   AF-A0A160SXM9-F1
#
_cell.length_a   1.000
_cell.length_b   1.000
_cell.length_c   1.000
_cell.angle_alpha   90.00
_cell.angle_beta   90.00
_cell.angle_gamma   90.00
#
_symmetry.space_group_name_H-M   'P 1'
#
loop_
_entity.id
_entity.type
_entity.pdbx_description
1 polymer ?
#
loop_
_entity_poly.entity_id
_entity_poly.type
_entity_poly.pdbx_seq_one_letter_code
_entity_poly.pdbx_strand_id
1 'polypeptide(L)'
;MTLYFDLNALADSADHNLADSDLLRRVDRRLATYYLAVPLAGEDNRVTVATAYPDNVAALRVLERLLQAAVVPVSTTEDEMQQAIARIYPEIAPGAGAIMVWSDDPAWTETVTETAKAFGRVAGRPVVILDSSATLDEVLARAGYDFSLLAARVSDEASLARLVRQSPVSLLLVRGEYAPVDRVLVALRGFGSDRETLDRVFPMVARDGADATVLPLSRSGASRLNDLLDDRAPARRHLNTFMQDLECHQARVEVRLSQGDPATQIVNELAAGEYAMLVMAAEAQGAFVWQVLSRIECEGVWPGRPVLVVKPPVRLE
;
A
#
# COMPACT_ATOMS: atom_id res chain seq x y z
N MET A 1 14.07 20.17 -20.56
CA MET A 1 15.36 19.47 -20.66
C MET A 1 15.22 18.19 -19.87
N THR A 2 15.01 17.06 -20.55
CA THR A 2 14.87 15.75 -19.91
C THR A 2 16.27 15.16 -19.79
N LEU A 3 16.83 15.12 -18.58
CA LEU A 3 18.09 14.44 -18.33
C LEU A 3 17.81 12.94 -18.41
N TYR A 4 18.31 12.29 -19.46
CA TYR A 4 18.29 10.84 -19.58
C TYR A 4 19.47 10.30 -18.75
N PHE A 5 19.17 9.68 -17.62
CA PHE A 5 20.18 9.10 -16.73
C PHE A 5 20.25 7.60 -17.03
N ASP A 6 21.41 7.09 -17.43
CA ASP A 6 21.58 5.67 -17.68
C ASP A 6 21.66 4.91 -16.35
N LEU A 7 20.53 4.31 -15.96
CA LEU A 7 20.44 3.46 -14.76
C LEU A 7 21.34 2.22 -14.86
N ASN A 8 21.73 1.79 -16.07
CA ASN A 8 22.63 0.66 -16.26
C ASN A 8 24.07 1.02 -15.91
N ALA A 9 24.52 2.22 -16.27
CA ALA A 9 25.84 2.72 -15.88
C ALA A 9 25.98 2.84 -14.35
N LEU A 10 24.89 3.14 -13.63
CA LEU A 10 24.90 3.21 -12.15
C LEU A 10 25.05 1.83 -11.51
N ALA A 11 24.42 0.80 -12.10
CA ALA A 11 24.56 -0.59 -11.68
C ALA A 11 25.92 -1.19 -12.04
N ASP A 12 26.51 -0.81 -13.18
CA ASP A 12 27.84 -1.27 -13.59
C ASP A 12 28.98 -0.53 -12.84
N SER A 13 28.73 0.72 -12.41
CA SER A 13 29.60 1.45 -11.47
C SER A 13 29.46 0.98 -10.01
N ALA A 14 28.61 -0.02 -9.75
CA ALA A 14 28.43 -0.64 -8.43
C ALA A 14 29.63 -1.52 -8.01
N ASP A 15 30.84 -1.08 -8.33
CA ASP A 15 32.06 -1.41 -7.60
C ASP A 15 31.91 -0.88 -6.17
N HIS A 16 31.29 -1.69 -5.32
CA HIS A 16 31.38 -1.74 -3.85
C HIS A 16 30.99 -0.47 -3.03
N ASN A 17 30.78 0.71 -3.62
CA ASN A 17 30.55 1.96 -2.87
C ASN A 17 29.11 2.50 -2.88
N LEU A 18 28.25 2.13 -3.85
CA LEU A 18 26.88 2.65 -3.92
C LEU A 18 25.89 1.87 -3.05
N ALA A 19 25.98 0.53 -3.01
CA ALA A 19 25.13 -0.32 -2.16
C ALA A 19 25.28 -0.01 -0.66
N ASP A 20 26.40 0.59 -0.27
CA ASP A 20 26.71 1.03 1.09
C ASP A 20 26.47 2.54 1.33
N SER A 21 25.88 3.24 0.35
CA SER A 21 25.53 4.65 0.45
C SER A 21 24.45 4.88 1.50
N ASP A 22 24.67 5.86 2.38
CA ASP A 22 23.68 6.30 3.36
C ASP A 22 22.32 6.67 2.73
N LEU A 23 22.29 7.08 1.46
CA LEU A 23 21.06 7.37 0.73
C LEU A 23 20.22 6.10 0.47
N LEU A 24 20.86 4.99 0.07
CA LEU A 24 20.18 3.71 -0.14
C LEU A 24 19.77 3.05 1.17
N ARG A 25 20.48 3.33 2.27
CA ARG A 25 20.03 2.89 3.61
C ARG A 25 18.78 3.62 4.08
N ARG A 26 18.62 4.90 3.73
CA ARG A 26 17.43 5.72 4.06
C ARG A 26 16.20 5.36 3.23
N VAL A 27 16.39 4.85 2.01
CA VAL A 27 15.33 4.33 1.14
C VAL A 27 15.60 2.85 0.91
N ASP A 28 15.14 2.02 1.84
CA ASP A 28 15.32 0.57 1.72
C ASP A 28 14.59 -0.03 0.51
N ARG A 29 14.86 -1.31 0.23
CA ARG A 29 14.26 -2.03 -0.91
C ARG A 29 12.74 -1.96 -0.91
N ARG A 30 12.10 -2.04 0.27
CA ARG A 30 10.65 -2.12 0.36
C ARG A 30 10.02 -0.76 0.07
N LEU A 31 10.63 0.33 0.54
CA LEU A 31 10.23 1.69 0.17
C LEU A 31 10.48 1.98 -1.31
N ALA A 32 11.64 1.56 -1.83
CA ALA A 32 11.97 1.69 -3.24
C ALA A 32 10.95 0.97 -4.12
N THR A 33 10.54 -0.24 -3.73
CA THR A 33 9.51 -1.03 -4.41
C THR A 33 8.13 -0.36 -4.33
N TYR A 34 7.73 0.07 -3.14
CA TYR A 34 6.42 0.70 -2.92
C TYR A 34 6.23 1.99 -3.73
N TYR A 35 7.26 2.82 -3.81
CA TYR A 35 7.21 4.10 -4.54
C TYR A 35 7.75 4.02 -5.97
N LEU A 36 8.31 2.89 -6.39
CA LEU A 36 9.12 2.75 -7.61
C LEU A 36 10.07 3.95 -7.77
N ALA A 37 10.96 4.10 -6.78
CA ALA A 37 11.88 5.21 -6.69
C ALA A 37 13.22 4.80 -6.04
N VAL A 38 14.33 5.30 -6.59
CA VAL A 38 15.69 5.04 -6.08
C VAL A 38 16.49 6.35 -6.05
N PRO A 39 17.12 6.71 -4.91
CA PRO A 39 18.02 7.86 -4.86
C PRO A 39 19.32 7.53 -5.61
N LEU A 40 19.76 8.45 -6.48
CA LEU A 40 20.94 8.27 -7.34
C LEU A 40 22.17 8.98 -6.78
N ALA A 41 22.01 10.26 -6.41
CA ALA A 41 23.11 11.12 -5.96
C ALA A 41 22.58 12.28 -5.12
N GLY A 42 23.39 12.78 -4.19
CA GLY A 42 23.08 13.95 -3.36
C GLY A 42 24.15 15.04 -3.50
N GLU A 43 23.71 16.28 -3.72
CA GLU A 43 24.55 17.48 -3.81
C GLU A 43 23.81 18.68 -3.20
N ASP A 44 24.48 19.50 -2.39
CA ASP A 44 23.98 20.81 -1.91
C ASP A 44 22.51 20.81 -1.44
N ASN A 45 22.18 19.91 -0.50
CA ASN A 45 20.85 19.73 0.09
C ASN A 45 19.75 19.30 -0.90
N ARG A 46 20.16 18.70 -2.03
CA ARG A 46 19.28 18.09 -3.03
C ARG A 46 19.67 16.64 -3.24
N VAL A 47 18.67 15.79 -3.48
CA VAL A 47 18.89 14.41 -3.88
C VAL A 47 18.17 14.16 -5.20
N THR A 48 18.91 13.68 -6.18
CA THR A 48 18.35 13.23 -7.45
C THR A 48 17.76 11.84 -7.23
N VAL A 49 16.47 11.69 -7.54
CA VAL A 49 15.74 10.43 -7.36
C VAL A 49 15.19 9.98 -8.71
N ALA A 50 15.61 8.81 -9.18
CA ALA A 50 14.93 8.17 -10.30
C ALA A 50 13.57 7.64 -9.83
N THR A 51 12.49 7.88 -10.58
CA THR A 51 11.16 7.36 -10.26
C THR A 51 10.32 7.12 -11.50
N ALA A 52 9.47 6.10 -11.43
CA ALA A 52 8.45 5.86 -12.46
C ALA A 52 7.27 6.85 -12.39
N TYR A 53 7.08 7.54 -11.25
CA TYR A 53 5.94 8.43 -11.01
C TYR A 53 6.37 9.81 -10.51
N PRO A 54 6.98 10.64 -11.37
CA PRO A 54 7.44 11.98 -10.99
C PRO A 54 6.29 12.94 -10.62
N ASP A 55 5.04 12.60 -10.96
CA ASP A 55 3.83 13.35 -10.62
C ASP A 55 3.22 12.96 -9.26
N ASN A 56 3.73 11.91 -8.61
CA ASN A 56 3.28 11.49 -7.28
C ASN A 56 3.85 12.41 -6.19
N VAL A 57 3.28 13.61 -6.06
CA VAL A 57 3.70 14.63 -5.10
C VAL A 57 3.72 14.10 -3.66
N ALA A 58 2.80 13.21 -3.31
CA ALA A 58 2.73 12.62 -1.97
C ALA A 58 3.94 11.71 -1.69
N ALA A 59 4.29 10.83 -2.64
CA ALA A 59 5.48 9.98 -2.55
C ALA A 59 6.77 10.82 -2.48
N LEU A 60 6.91 11.82 -3.35
CA LEU A 60 8.08 12.69 -3.36
C LEU A 60 8.29 13.42 -2.03
N ARG A 61 7.22 13.93 -1.41
CA ARG A 61 7.30 14.55 -0.08
C ARG A 61 7.74 13.58 1.02
N VAL A 62 7.37 12.30 0.93
CA VAL A 62 7.89 11.30 1.88
C VAL A 62 9.38 11.08 1.67
N LEU A 63 9.80 10.94 0.42
CA LEU A 63 11.22 10.78 0.07
C LEU A 63 12.05 12.00 0.51
N GLU A 64 11.55 13.23 0.33
CA GLU A 64 12.21 14.45 0.81
C GLU A 64 12.50 14.41 2.31
N ARG A 65 11.52 13.98 3.11
CA ARG A 65 11.68 13.87 4.57
C ARG A 65 12.66 12.76 4.96
N LEU A 66 12.58 11.61 4.31
CA LEU A 66 13.46 10.46 4.58
C LEU A 66 14.91 10.77 4.20
N LEU A 67 15.10 11.40 3.05
CA LEU A 67 16.41 11.80 2.54
C LEU A 67 16.93 13.06 3.22
N GLN A 68 16.06 13.81 3.93
CA GLN A 68 16.35 15.10 4.57
C GLN A 68 16.89 16.14 3.58
N ALA A 69 16.37 16.12 2.35
CA ALA A 69 16.85 16.93 1.24
C ALA A 69 15.72 17.18 0.23
N ALA A 70 15.82 18.25 -0.55
CA ALA A 70 14.87 18.48 -1.64
C ALA A 70 15.04 17.41 -2.73
N VAL A 71 13.95 16.82 -3.20
CA VAL A 71 14.00 15.76 -4.20
C VAL A 71 13.90 16.35 -5.60
N VAL A 72 14.84 15.99 -6.46
CA VAL A 72 14.82 16.29 -7.90
C VAL A 72 14.44 14.99 -8.62
N PRO A 73 13.17 14.82 -9.04
CA PRO A 73 12.74 13.58 -9.68
C PRO A 73 13.26 13.50 -11.12
N VAL A 74 13.80 12.34 -11.48
CA VAL A 74 14.17 11.96 -12.85
C VAL A 74 13.22 10.84 -13.27
N SER A 75 12.46 11.09 -14.34
CA SER A 75 11.47 10.12 -14.82
C SER A 75 12.16 8.91 -15.47
N THR A 76 11.66 7.72 -15.17
CA THR A 76 12.00 6.46 -15.84
C THR A 76 10.71 5.67 -16.10
N THR A 77 10.82 4.50 -16.72
CA THR A 77 9.72 3.55 -16.83
C THR A 77 9.63 2.64 -15.60
N GLU A 78 8.45 2.07 -15.36
CA GLU A 78 8.28 1.09 -14.27
C GLU A 78 9.17 -0.14 -14.43
N ASP A 79 9.30 -0.66 -15.66
CA ASP A 79 10.08 -1.88 -15.93
C ASP A 79 11.57 -1.64 -15.67
N GLU A 80 12.11 -0.50 -16.13
CA GLU A 80 13.48 -0.10 -15.82
C GLU A 80 13.70 0.08 -14.32
N MET A 81 12.74 0.69 -13.62
CA MET A 81 12.82 0.91 -12.18
C MET A 81 12.78 -0.40 -11.40
N GLN A 82 11.91 -1.35 -11.78
CA GLN A 82 11.86 -2.67 -11.15
C GLN A 82 13.17 -3.43 -11.35
N GLN A 83 13.73 -3.41 -12.55
CA GLN A 83 15.03 -4.02 -12.85
C GLN A 83 16.17 -3.33 -12.09
N ALA A 84 16.14 -2.00 -11.96
CA ALA A 84 17.11 -1.25 -11.17
C ALA A 84 17.04 -1.63 -9.69
N ILE A 85 15.84 -1.68 -9.11
CA ILE A 85 15.63 -2.07 -7.70
C ILE A 85 16.14 -3.50 -7.45
N ALA A 86 15.81 -4.44 -8.33
CA ALA A 86 16.25 -5.83 -8.21
C ALA A 86 17.79 -5.98 -8.26
N ARG A 87 18.48 -5.11 -9.00
CA ARG A 87 19.95 -5.08 -9.09
C ARG A 87 20.61 -4.38 -7.91
N ILE A 88 20.08 -3.23 -7.51
CA ILE A 88 20.69 -2.34 -6.50
C ILE A 88 20.50 -2.89 -5.09
N TYR A 89 19.31 -3.44 -4.81
CA TYR A 89 19.00 -3.96 -3.49
C TYR A 89 19.10 -5.48 -3.48
N PRO A 90 19.90 -6.09 -2.58
CA PRO A 90 19.91 -7.54 -2.44
C PRO A 90 18.50 -8.07 -2.13
N GLU A 91 18.20 -9.30 -2.56
CA GLU A 91 16.98 -9.97 -2.13
C GLU A 91 17.02 -10.17 -0.62
N ILE A 92 16.34 -9.27 0.09
CA ILE A 92 15.94 -9.51 1.45
C ILE A 92 14.78 -10.49 1.33
N ALA A 93 14.94 -11.71 1.85
CA ALA A 93 13.83 -12.64 2.00
C ALA A 93 12.63 -11.84 2.54
N PRO A 94 11.48 -11.82 1.85
CA PRO A 94 10.36 -10.99 2.26
C PRO A 94 10.13 -11.26 3.73
N GLY A 95 10.31 -10.22 4.56
CA GLY A 95 10.14 -10.37 5.99
C GLY A 95 8.76 -10.96 6.19
N ALA A 96 8.71 -12.24 6.58
CA ALA A 96 7.50 -12.98 6.92
C ALA A 96 6.98 -12.46 8.27
N GLY A 97 6.95 -11.14 8.40
CA GLY A 97 6.64 -10.44 9.61
C GLY A 97 5.24 -10.87 10.02
N ALA A 98 5.09 -11.16 11.30
CA ALA A 98 3.83 -11.61 11.85
C ALA A 98 2.73 -10.55 11.61
N ILE A 99 1.48 -10.97 11.79
CA ILE A 99 0.36 -10.06 11.94
C ILE A 99 0.26 -9.74 13.43
N MET A 100 0.38 -8.46 13.76
CA MET A 100 0.15 -7.99 15.12
C MET A 100 -1.34 -7.74 15.34
N VAL A 101 -1.87 -8.15 16.48
CA VAL A 101 -3.27 -7.91 16.88
C VAL A 101 -3.30 -6.99 18.08
N TRP A 102 -4.13 -5.95 18.01
CA TRP A 102 -4.37 -5.05 19.14
C TRP A 102 -5.77 -4.44 19.09
N SER A 103 -6.34 -4.16 20.26
CA SER A 103 -7.59 -3.42 20.43
C SER A 103 -7.49 -2.56 21.68
N ASP A 104 -7.99 -1.32 21.61
CA ASP A 104 -8.13 -0.46 22.79
C ASP A 104 -9.33 -0.83 23.68
N ASP A 105 -10.22 -1.67 23.16
CA ASP A 105 -11.36 -2.23 23.86
C ASP A 105 -11.21 -3.76 24.01
N PRO A 106 -11.08 -4.28 25.24
CA PRO A 106 -11.00 -5.70 25.51
C PRO A 106 -12.16 -6.52 24.93
N ALA A 107 -13.35 -5.94 24.80
CA ALA A 107 -14.53 -6.62 24.26
C ALA A 107 -14.36 -7.00 22.78
N TRP A 108 -13.46 -6.33 22.06
CA TRP A 108 -13.19 -6.58 20.64
C TRP A 108 -11.98 -7.48 20.39
N THR A 109 -11.20 -7.81 21.43
CA THR A 109 -9.96 -8.59 21.29
C THR A 109 -10.18 -9.92 20.57
N GLU A 110 -11.26 -10.63 20.87
CA GLU A 110 -11.61 -11.90 20.22
C GLU A 110 -11.87 -11.70 18.72
N THR A 111 -12.77 -10.79 18.37
CA THR A 111 -13.11 -10.45 16.98
C THR A 111 -11.90 -10.02 16.15
N VAL A 112 -11.03 -9.16 16.71
CA VAL A 112 -9.80 -8.73 16.00
C VAL A 112 -8.84 -9.91 15.82
N THR A 113 -8.71 -10.76 16.84
CA THR A 113 -7.88 -11.96 16.79
C THR A 113 -8.38 -12.96 15.75
N GLU A 114 -9.69 -13.22 15.69
CA GLU A 114 -10.28 -14.14 14.70
C GLU A 114 -10.08 -13.63 13.28
N THR A 115 -10.35 -12.34 13.07
CA THR A 115 -10.10 -11.69 11.77
C THR A 115 -8.63 -11.81 11.37
N ALA A 116 -7.70 -11.47 12.27
CA ALA A 116 -6.27 -11.59 11.99
C ALA A 116 -5.81 -13.03 11.74
N LYS A 117 -6.37 -14.02 12.45
CA LYS A 117 -6.10 -15.45 12.22
C LYS A 117 -6.59 -15.91 10.85
N ALA A 118 -7.76 -15.46 10.41
CA ALA A 118 -8.25 -15.73 9.06
C ALA A 118 -7.27 -15.20 8.02
N PHE A 119 -6.89 -13.93 8.11
CA PHE A 119 -5.88 -13.32 7.24
C PHE A 119 -4.52 -14.01 7.30
N GLY A 120 -4.07 -14.38 8.49
CA GLY A 120 -2.80 -15.07 8.72
C GLY A 120 -2.76 -16.43 8.03
N ARG A 121 -3.84 -17.21 8.07
CA ARG A 121 -3.92 -18.50 7.37
C ARG A 121 -3.74 -18.33 5.85
N VAL A 122 -4.48 -17.39 5.26
CA VAL A 122 -4.43 -17.13 3.81
C VAL A 122 -3.05 -16.63 3.37
N ALA A 123 -2.47 -15.71 4.14
CA ALA A 123 -1.17 -15.12 3.87
C ALA A 123 0.02 -16.00 4.28
N GLY A 124 -0.21 -17.11 4.99
CA GLY A 124 0.85 -17.95 5.55
C GLY A 124 1.67 -17.23 6.63
N ARG A 125 1.04 -16.39 7.46
CA ARG A 125 1.71 -15.55 8.46
C ARG A 125 1.25 -15.88 9.88
N PRO A 126 2.18 -15.92 10.85
CA PRO A 126 1.83 -16.08 12.25
C PRO A 126 1.11 -14.83 12.78
N VAL A 127 0.29 -15.02 13.83
CA VAL A 127 -0.41 -13.94 14.52
C VAL A 127 0.15 -13.79 15.93
N VAL A 128 0.48 -12.55 16.32
CA VAL A 128 0.95 -12.20 17.66
C VAL A 128 -0.04 -11.22 18.27
N ILE A 129 -0.57 -11.56 19.44
CA ILE A 129 -1.57 -10.77 20.15
C ILE A 129 -0.86 -9.89 21.18
N LEU A 130 -1.12 -8.59 21.14
CA LEU A 130 -0.70 -7.65 22.17
C LEU A 130 -1.78 -7.49 23.23
N ASP A 131 -1.32 -7.16 24.43
CA ASP A 131 -2.19 -6.81 25.55
C ASP A 131 -3.00 -5.55 25.23
N SER A 132 -4.30 -5.56 25.51
CA SER A 132 -5.20 -4.41 25.31
C SER A 132 -4.88 -3.22 26.21
N SER A 133 -4.11 -3.43 27.29
CA SER A 133 -3.58 -2.35 28.14
C SER A 133 -2.45 -1.55 27.49
N ALA A 134 -1.84 -2.06 26.41
CA ALA A 134 -0.82 -1.33 25.68
C ALA A 134 -1.41 -0.06 25.06
N THR A 135 -0.69 1.04 25.24
CA THR A 135 -1.03 2.33 24.63
C THR A 135 -0.80 2.28 23.12
N LEU A 136 -1.52 3.13 22.38
CA LEU A 136 -1.33 3.24 20.94
C LEU A 136 0.14 3.55 20.55
N ASP A 137 0.86 4.34 21.35
CA ASP A 137 2.27 4.63 21.12
C ASP A 137 3.17 3.39 21.22
N GLU A 138 2.95 2.53 22.22
CA GLU A 138 3.68 1.27 22.38
C GLU A 138 3.39 0.31 21.21
N VAL A 139 2.13 0.27 20.77
CA VAL A 139 1.68 -0.53 19.63
C VAL A 139 2.37 -0.06 18.35
N LEU A 140 2.32 1.24 18.04
CA LEU A 140 2.96 1.81 16.86
C LEU A 140 4.47 1.58 16.86
N ALA A 141 5.14 1.78 17.99
CA ALA A 141 6.57 1.52 18.13
C ALA A 141 6.89 0.04 17.86
N ARG A 142 6.12 -0.89 18.44
CA ARG A 142 6.36 -2.33 18.29
C ARG A 142 6.07 -2.85 16.87
N ALA A 143 5.09 -2.27 16.19
CA ALA A 143 4.73 -2.63 14.82
C ALA A 143 5.89 -2.49 13.82
N GLY A 144 6.81 -1.54 14.04
CA GLY A 144 7.88 -1.20 13.08
C GLY A 144 9.03 -2.21 12.94
N TYR A 145 9.08 -3.25 13.79
CA TYR A 145 10.18 -4.21 13.84
C TYR A 145 9.91 -5.48 13.05
N ASP A 146 9.10 -6.38 13.62
CA ASP A 146 8.91 -7.77 13.16
C ASP A 146 7.54 -8.02 12.50
N PHE A 147 6.77 -6.96 12.27
CA PHE A 147 5.40 -7.07 11.77
C PHE A 147 5.27 -6.55 10.36
N SER A 148 4.36 -7.17 9.62
CA SER A 148 4.06 -6.81 8.23
C SER A 148 2.65 -6.23 8.05
N LEU A 149 1.83 -6.37 9.10
CA LEU A 149 0.43 -5.97 9.20
C LEU A 149 0.07 -5.80 10.68
N LEU A 150 -0.68 -4.75 10.99
CA LEU A 150 -1.35 -4.55 12.27
C LEU A 150 -2.86 -4.67 12.06
N ALA A 151 -3.46 -5.71 12.63
CA ALA A 151 -4.91 -5.86 12.75
C ALA A 151 -5.38 -5.15 14.02
N ALA A 152 -6.20 -4.11 13.85
CA ALA A 152 -6.59 -3.23 14.95
C ALA A 152 -8.06 -2.83 14.93
N ARG A 153 -8.60 -2.67 16.14
CA ARG A 153 -9.85 -1.94 16.42
C ARG A 153 -9.51 -0.81 17.39
N VAL A 154 -10.04 0.38 17.12
CA VAL A 154 -9.96 1.54 18.02
C VAL A 154 -11.31 2.17 18.18
N SER A 155 -11.66 2.51 19.42
CA SER A 155 -12.99 2.94 19.80
C SER A 155 -13.29 4.38 19.41
N ASP A 156 -12.25 5.23 19.33
CA ASP A 156 -12.38 6.65 19.02
C ASP A 156 -11.77 7.05 17.67
N GLU A 157 -12.33 8.13 17.09
CA GLU A 157 -11.95 8.66 15.79
C GLU A 157 -10.51 9.21 15.78
N ALA A 158 -10.03 9.80 16.87
CA ALA A 158 -8.71 10.41 16.93
C ALA A 158 -7.60 9.35 16.94
N SER A 159 -7.80 8.25 17.67
CA SER A 159 -6.93 7.07 17.66
C SER A 159 -6.94 6.39 16.29
N LEU A 160 -8.10 6.32 15.62
CA LEU A 160 -8.18 5.80 14.25
C LEU A 160 -7.40 6.68 13.27
N ALA A 161 -7.56 8.00 13.34
CA ALA A 161 -6.81 8.93 12.53
C ALA A 161 -5.30 8.79 12.76
N ARG A 162 -4.86 8.63 14.01
CA ARG A 162 -3.45 8.36 14.35
C ARG A 162 -2.97 7.04 13.78
N LEU A 163 -3.69 5.93 13.97
CA LEU A 163 -3.33 4.64 13.37
C LEU A 163 -3.13 4.75 11.87
N VAL A 164 -4.14 5.26 11.16
CA VAL A 164 -4.12 5.42 9.70
C VAL A 164 -2.93 6.26 9.26
N ARG A 165 -2.59 7.33 9.99
CA ARG A 165 -1.51 8.24 9.59
C ARG A 165 -0.12 7.77 9.99
N GLN A 166 0.03 7.18 11.16
CA GLN A 166 1.32 6.95 11.82
C GLN A 166 1.75 5.48 11.82
N SER A 167 0.87 4.53 11.50
CA SER A 167 1.26 3.12 11.45
C SER A 167 2.44 2.91 10.49
N PRO A 168 3.53 2.26 10.96
CA PRO A 168 4.71 1.96 10.15
C PRO A 168 4.52 0.73 9.25
N VAL A 169 3.39 0.02 9.43
CA VAL A 169 3.02 -1.19 8.68
C VAL A 169 1.62 -1.04 8.09
N SER A 170 1.29 -1.94 7.16
CA SER A 170 -0.08 -2.04 6.64
C SER A 170 -1.07 -2.27 7.78
N LEU A 171 -2.31 -1.83 7.63
CA LEU A 171 -3.34 -1.93 8.66
C LEU A 171 -4.50 -2.78 8.17
N LEU A 172 -4.98 -3.67 9.03
CA LEU A 172 -6.29 -4.31 8.88
C LEU A 172 -7.22 -3.73 9.94
N LEU A 173 -8.04 -2.77 9.53
CA LEU A 173 -9.00 -2.10 10.41
C LEU A 173 -10.23 -2.99 10.56
N VAL A 174 -10.44 -3.53 11.76
CA VAL A 174 -11.61 -4.33 12.10
C VAL A 174 -12.71 -3.40 12.58
N ARG A 175 -13.85 -3.39 11.88
CA ARG A 175 -14.95 -2.43 12.11
C ARG A 175 -16.24 -3.08 12.63
N GLY A 176 -16.32 -4.41 12.64
CA GLY A 176 -17.49 -5.18 13.04
C GLY A 176 -17.13 -6.64 13.29
N GLU A 177 -18.14 -7.47 13.50
CA GLU A 177 -17.96 -8.90 13.73
C GLU A 177 -17.26 -9.57 12.54
N TYR A 178 -16.53 -10.64 12.84
CA TYR A 178 -15.85 -11.41 11.80
C TYR A 178 -16.88 -12.04 10.87
N ALA A 179 -16.71 -11.81 9.57
CA ALA A 179 -17.40 -12.50 8.50
C ALA A 179 -16.37 -13.02 7.49
N PRO A 180 -16.58 -14.20 6.88
CA PRO A 180 -15.78 -14.65 5.76
C PRO A 180 -15.74 -13.58 4.66
N VAL A 181 -14.56 -13.39 4.05
CA VAL A 181 -14.39 -12.43 2.97
C VAL A 181 -14.65 -13.13 1.64
N ASP A 182 -15.89 -13.03 1.17
CA ASP A 182 -16.36 -13.60 -0.09
C ASP A 182 -16.14 -12.66 -1.28
N ARG A 183 -16.20 -11.34 -1.05
CA ARG A 183 -15.98 -10.33 -2.09
C ARG A 183 -15.16 -9.13 -1.61
N VAL A 184 -14.12 -8.79 -2.37
CA VAL A 184 -13.17 -7.71 -2.05
C VAL A 184 -13.29 -6.58 -3.06
N LEU A 185 -13.43 -5.34 -2.60
CA LEU A 185 -13.24 -4.14 -3.42
C LEU A 185 -11.78 -3.67 -3.30
N VAL A 186 -11.07 -3.58 -4.42
CA VAL A 186 -9.68 -3.11 -4.48
C VAL A 186 -9.62 -1.79 -5.22
N ALA A 187 -9.29 -0.71 -4.51
CA ALA A 187 -9.19 0.63 -5.09
C ALA A 187 -7.74 0.92 -5.53
N LEU A 188 -7.53 1.20 -6.81
CA LEU A 188 -6.22 1.45 -7.42
C LEU A 188 -6.06 2.91 -7.83
N ARG A 189 -4.88 3.51 -7.60
CA ARG A 189 -4.62 4.95 -7.82
C ARG A 189 -3.71 5.28 -9.00
N GLY A 190 -3.18 4.26 -9.68
CA GLY A 190 -2.26 4.35 -10.80
C GLY A 190 -0.81 4.60 -10.41
N PHE A 191 -0.37 4.12 -9.24
CA PHE A 191 1.00 4.28 -8.74
C PHE A 191 1.59 2.94 -8.29
N GLY A 192 2.89 2.91 -7.96
CA GLY A 192 3.60 1.68 -7.59
C GLY A 192 2.98 0.93 -6.41
N SER A 193 2.29 1.65 -5.52
CA SER A 193 1.55 1.09 -4.41
C SER A 193 0.39 0.17 -4.81
N ASP A 194 -0.12 0.29 -6.04
CA ASP A 194 -1.18 -0.58 -6.56
C ASP A 194 -0.71 -2.02 -6.69
N ARG A 195 0.53 -2.23 -7.15
CA ARG A 195 1.13 -3.56 -7.23
C ARG A 195 1.20 -4.22 -5.85
N GLU A 196 1.74 -3.51 -4.87
CA GLU A 196 1.76 -3.98 -3.47
C GLU A 196 0.35 -4.24 -2.94
N THR A 197 -0.65 -3.50 -3.41
CA THR A 197 -2.05 -3.72 -3.03
C THR A 197 -2.59 -5.01 -3.61
N LEU A 198 -2.36 -5.25 -4.89
CA LEU A 198 -2.77 -6.47 -5.59
C LEU A 198 -2.05 -7.71 -5.05
N ASP A 199 -0.76 -7.62 -4.76
CA ASP A 199 0.04 -8.70 -4.16
C ASP A 199 -0.49 -9.11 -2.78
N ARG A 200 -1.06 -8.16 -2.01
CA ARG A 200 -1.68 -8.41 -0.70
C ARG A 200 -3.04 -9.09 -0.82
N VAL A 201 -3.77 -8.82 -1.90
CA VAL A 201 -5.10 -9.38 -2.18
C VAL A 201 -5.01 -10.74 -2.86
N PHE A 202 -3.94 -10.98 -3.63
CA PHE A 202 -3.75 -12.21 -4.40
C PHE A 202 -3.99 -13.49 -3.59
N PRO A 203 -3.46 -13.68 -2.37
CA PRO A 203 -3.71 -14.89 -1.59
C PRO A 203 -5.20 -15.12 -1.27
N MET A 204 -5.97 -14.06 -1.03
CA MET A 204 -7.41 -14.16 -0.71
C MET A 204 -8.21 -14.62 -1.91
N VAL A 205 -7.86 -14.10 -3.09
CA VAL A 205 -8.53 -14.42 -4.35
C VAL A 205 -8.12 -15.80 -4.85
N ALA A 206 -6.81 -16.08 -4.87
CA ALA A 206 -6.25 -17.31 -5.42
C ALA A 206 -6.43 -18.55 -4.54
N ARG A 207 -6.44 -18.40 -3.21
CA ARG A 207 -6.46 -19.55 -2.27
C ARG A 207 -7.78 -19.71 -1.53
N ASP A 208 -8.39 -18.60 -1.13
CA ASP A 208 -9.67 -18.61 -0.40
C ASP A 208 -10.88 -18.50 -1.34
N GLY A 209 -10.65 -18.28 -2.64
CA GLY A 209 -11.69 -18.21 -3.66
C GLY A 209 -12.58 -16.98 -3.54
N ALA A 210 -12.10 -15.91 -2.90
CA ALA A 210 -12.82 -14.65 -2.82
C ALA A 210 -12.93 -14.01 -4.22
N ASP A 211 -14.11 -13.48 -4.53
CA ASP A 211 -14.32 -12.64 -5.70
C ASP A 211 -13.64 -11.27 -5.48
N ALA A 212 -13.07 -10.69 -6.54
CA ALA A 212 -12.51 -9.35 -6.48
C ALA A 212 -13.21 -8.41 -7.45
N THR A 213 -13.53 -7.21 -6.99
CA THR A 213 -13.80 -6.07 -7.87
C THR A 213 -12.63 -5.11 -7.79
N VAL A 214 -11.98 -4.85 -8.91
CA VAL A 214 -10.94 -3.83 -9.02
C VAL A 214 -11.57 -2.53 -9.51
N LEU A 215 -11.34 -1.44 -8.78
CA LEU A 215 -11.82 -0.09 -9.06
C LEU A 215 -10.62 0.84 -9.29
N PRO A 216 -10.16 0.99 -10.54
CA PRO A 216 -9.19 2.01 -10.90
C PRO A 216 -9.82 3.41 -10.74
N LEU A 217 -9.21 4.23 -9.90
CA LEU A 217 -9.72 5.57 -9.58
C LEU A 217 -9.27 6.57 -10.63
N SER A 218 -10.22 7.28 -11.22
CA SER A 218 -9.92 8.41 -12.10
C SER A 218 -9.26 9.55 -11.29
N ARG A 219 -8.10 10.05 -11.73
CA ARG A 219 -7.49 11.27 -11.15
C ARG A 219 -8.27 12.50 -11.61
N SER A 220 -8.38 13.52 -10.76
CA SER A 220 -9.09 14.75 -11.08
C SER A 220 -8.43 15.49 -12.26
N GLY A 221 -9.00 15.33 -13.46
CA GLY A 221 -8.52 15.90 -14.71
C GLY A 221 -9.25 15.25 -15.89
N ALA A 222 -9.53 16.03 -16.94
CA ALA A 222 -10.40 15.63 -18.05
C ALA A 222 -9.80 14.57 -19.02
N SER A 223 -8.86 13.73 -18.58
CA SER A 223 -8.44 12.49 -19.25
C SER A 223 -9.04 11.31 -18.48
N ARG A 224 -10.36 11.17 -18.48
CA ARG A 224 -11.19 10.38 -19.40
C ARG A 224 -10.66 8.95 -19.52
N LEU A 225 -11.46 8.00 -19.07
CA LEU A 225 -11.56 6.57 -19.44
C LEU A 225 -10.54 5.99 -20.45
N ASN A 226 -10.21 6.71 -21.53
CA ASN A 226 -9.09 6.45 -22.44
C ASN A 226 -7.76 6.14 -21.74
N ASP A 227 -7.41 6.79 -20.62
CA ASP A 227 -6.18 6.43 -19.89
C ASP A 227 -6.29 5.03 -19.28
N LEU A 228 -7.47 4.62 -18.83
CA LEU A 228 -7.73 3.25 -18.34
C LEU A 228 -7.93 2.24 -19.49
N LEU A 229 -8.12 2.72 -20.71
CA LEU A 229 -8.15 1.92 -21.94
C LEU A 229 -6.77 1.87 -22.63
N ASP A 230 -5.85 2.76 -22.30
CA ASP A 230 -4.49 2.79 -22.80
C ASP A 230 -3.69 1.69 -22.10
N ASP A 231 -3.23 0.71 -22.87
CA ASP A 231 -2.36 -0.39 -22.41
C ASP A 231 -1.08 0.11 -21.72
N ARG A 232 -0.71 1.38 -21.92
CA ARG A 232 0.45 2.00 -21.27
C ARG A 232 0.16 2.54 -19.87
N ALA A 233 -1.10 2.66 -19.45
CA ALA A 233 -1.39 3.21 -18.12
C ALA A 233 -0.95 2.25 -17.00
N PRO A 234 -0.29 2.76 -15.95
CA PRO A 234 0.19 1.99 -14.80
C PRO A 234 -0.85 1.03 -14.22
N ALA A 235 -2.03 1.55 -13.85
CA ALA A 235 -3.10 0.77 -13.24
C ALA A 235 -3.57 -0.40 -14.12
N ARG A 236 -3.60 -0.20 -15.44
CA ARG A 236 -4.00 -1.24 -16.41
C ARG A 236 -2.92 -2.32 -16.55
N ARG A 237 -1.64 -1.95 -16.56
CA ARG A 237 -0.54 -2.92 -16.57
C ARG A 237 -0.53 -3.77 -15.29
N HIS A 238 -0.63 -3.14 -14.13
CA HIS A 238 -0.70 -3.87 -12.84
C HIS A 238 -1.89 -4.82 -12.80
N LEU A 239 -3.05 -4.35 -13.25
CA LEU A 239 -4.24 -5.19 -13.38
C LEU A 239 -4.02 -6.36 -14.34
N ASN A 240 -3.45 -6.13 -15.53
CA ASN A 240 -3.21 -7.20 -16.49
C ASN A 240 -2.25 -8.27 -15.94
N THR A 241 -1.18 -7.87 -15.26
CA THR A 241 -0.28 -8.80 -14.58
C THR A 241 -1.02 -9.59 -13.49
N PHE A 242 -1.80 -8.91 -12.65
CA PHE A 242 -2.59 -9.57 -11.62
C PHE A 242 -3.63 -10.55 -12.19
N MET A 243 -4.28 -10.20 -13.30
CA MET A 243 -5.21 -11.09 -13.99
C MET A 243 -4.49 -12.32 -14.56
N GLN A 244 -3.33 -12.14 -15.19
CA GLN A 244 -2.51 -13.23 -15.72
C GLN A 244 -2.09 -14.20 -14.61
N ASP A 245 -1.65 -13.69 -13.45
CA ASP A 245 -1.28 -14.51 -12.29
C ASP A 245 -2.48 -15.32 -11.74
N LEU A 246 -3.69 -14.80 -11.92
CA LEU A 246 -4.95 -15.42 -11.48
C LEU A 246 -5.56 -16.39 -12.51
N GLU A 247 -5.12 -16.41 -13.76
CA GLU A 247 -5.66 -17.31 -14.80
C GLU A 247 -5.59 -18.79 -14.38
N CYS A 248 -4.57 -19.17 -13.60
CA CYS A 248 -4.41 -20.51 -13.07
C CYS A 248 -5.38 -20.87 -11.91
N HIS A 249 -6.11 -19.91 -11.35
CA HIS A 249 -6.83 -20.05 -10.08
C HIS A 249 -8.37 -20.00 -10.19
N GLN A 250 -8.94 -19.94 -11.40
CA GLN A 250 -10.41 -19.83 -11.64
C GLN A 250 -11.10 -18.70 -10.86
N ALA A 251 -10.37 -17.66 -10.47
CA ALA A 251 -10.90 -16.57 -9.68
C ALA A 251 -11.77 -15.62 -10.52
N ARG A 252 -12.87 -15.14 -9.94
CA ARG A 252 -13.71 -14.12 -10.58
C ARG A 252 -13.19 -12.73 -10.19
N VAL A 253 -12.67 -12.02 -11.19
CA VAL A 253 -12.27 -10.63 -11.04
C VAL A 253 -13.11 -9.76 -11.98
N GLU A 254 -13.81 -8.79 -11.40
CA GLU A 254 -14.53 -7.75 -12.13
C GLU A 254 -13.74 -6.44 -12.10
N VAL A 255 -13.81 -5.66 -13.18
CA VAL A 255 -13.20 -4.34 -13.25
C VAL A 255 -14.32 -3.31 -13.38
N ARG A 256 -14.42 -2.39 -12.40
CA ARG A 256 -15.41 -1.31 -12.41
C ARG A 256 -14.70 -0.01 -12.73
N LEU A 257 -15.19 0.68 -13.77
CA LEU A 257 -14.69 1.99 -14.14
C LEU A 257 -15.68 3.04 -13.66
N SER A 258 -15.18 4.01 -12.90
CA SER A 258 -15.96 5.14 -12.43
C SER A 258 -15.26 6.47 -12.73
N GLN A 259 -16.01 7.56 -12.71
CA GLN A 259 -15.55 8.91 -13.02
C GLN A 259 -15.88 9.84 -11.86
N GLY A 260 -15.08 10.90 -11.69
CA GLY A 260 -15.28 11.93 -10.67
C GLY A 260 -14.21 11.92 -9.59
N ASP A 261 -14.51 12.49 -8.43
CA ASP A 261 -13.59 12.49 -7.28
C ASP A 261 -13.29 11.06 -6.80
N PRO A 262 -12.01 10.66 -6.59
CA PRO A 262 -11.64 9.31 -6.17
C PRO A 262 -12.35 8.80 -4.91
N ALA A 263 -12.52 9.65 -3.89
CA ALA A 263 -13.20 9.22 -2.67
C ALA A 263 -14.70 8.98 -2.91
N THR A 264 -15.33 9.85 -3.71
CA THR A 264 -16.74 9.66 -4.14
C THR A 264 -16.92 8.37 -4.92
N GLN A 265 -15.98 8.01 -5.81
CA GLN A 265 -16.06 6.77 -6.58
C GLN A 265 -16.09 5.53 -5.66
N ILE A 266 -15.22 5.49 -4.64
CA ILE A 266 -15.19 4.38 -3.67
C ILE A 266 -16.49 4.33 -2.88
N VAL A 267 -16.94 5.46 -2.33
CA VAL A 267 -18.16 5.51 -1.51
C VAL A 267 -19.39 5.08 -2.31
N ASN A 268 -19.52 5.54 -3.56
CA ASN A 268 -20.63 5.15 -4.42
C ASN A 268 -20.61 3.66 -4.76
N GLU A 269 -19.43 3.08 -5.02
CA GLU A 269 -19.29 1.65 -5.29
C GLU A 269 -19.63 0.81 -4.05
N LEU A 270 -19.16 1.22 -2.86
CA LEU A 270 -19.50 0.57 -1.60
C LEU A 270 -20.99 0.67 -1.24
N ALA A 271 -21.66 1.75 -1.64
CA ALA A 271 -23.10 1.90 -1.43
C ALA A 271 -23.93 1.03 -2.39
N ALA A 272 -23.42 0.75 -3.59
CA ALA A 272 -24.12 0.00 -4.62
C ALA A 272 -23.86 -1.52 -4.57
N GLY A 273 -22.69 -1.92 -4.06
CA GLY A 273 -22.24 -3.30 -4.07
C GLY A 273 -22.21 -3.96 -2.69
N GLU A 274 -22.28 -5.29 -2.70
CA GLU A 274 -22.08 -6.11 -1.49
C GLU A 274 -20.62 -6.55 -1.42
N TYR A 275 -19.82 -5.76 -0.71
CA TYR A 275 -18.41 -6.05 -0.46
C TYR A 275 -18.21 -6.49 0.99
N ALA A 276 -17.43 -7.55 1.21
CA ALA A 276 -17.02 -7.94 2.55
C ALA A 276 -15.77 -7.19 3.02
N MET A 277 -14.96 -6.67 2.10
CA MET A 277 -13.74 -5.90 2.41
C MET A 277 -13.44 -4.81 1.39
N LEU A 278 -12.84 -3.71 1.85
CA LEU A 278 -12.21 -2.68 1.05
C LEU A 278 -10.70 -2.77 1.23
N VAL A 279 -9.96 -2.70 0.13
CA VAL A 279 -8.49 -2.66 0.11
C VAL A 279 -8.04 -1.42 -0.64
N MET A 280 -7.13 -0.66 -0.03
CA MET A 280 -6.58 0.54 -0.64
C MET A 280 -5.15 0.82 -0.18
N ALA A 281 -4.33 1.37 -1.07
CA ALA A 281 -3.01 1.88 -0.73
C ALA A 281 -3.09 3.23 0.01
N ALA A 282 -2.23 3.40 1.00
CA ALA A 282 -1.93 4.69 1.61
C ALA A 282 -0.83 5.41 0.83
N GLU A 283 -1.16 6.52 0.19
CA GLU A 283 -0.14 7.46 -0.24
C GLU A 283 0.39 8.24 0.97
N ALA A 284 1.70 8.39 1.04
CA ALA A 284 2.39 9.09 2.10
C ALA A 284 1.93 8.66 3.51
N GLN A 285 1.36 9.59 4.28
CA GLN A 285 0.82 9.36 5.61
C GLN A 285 -0.69 9.01 5.60
N GLY A 286 -1.23 8.48 4.50
CA GLY A 286 -2.62 7.99 4.48
C GLY A 286 -3.71 9.07 4.54
N ALA A 287 -3.43 10.30 4.11
CA ALA A 287 -4.42 11.38 4.10
C ALA A 287 -5.65 11.05 3.23
N PHE A 288 -5.42 10.43 2.06
CA PHE A 288 -6.50 9.96 1.19
C PHE A 288 -7.32 8.83 1.83
N VAL A 289 -6.65 7.87 2.48
CA VAL A 289 -7.32 6.78 3.22
C VAL A 289 -8.20 7.36 4.31
N TRP A 290 -7.69 8.33 5.07
CA TRP A 290 -8.47 9.02 6.09
C TRP A 290 -9.71 9.71 5.49
N GLN A 291 -9.55 10.43 4.37
CA GLN A 291 -10.67 11.07 3.69
C GLN A 291 -11.76 10.06 3.29
N VAL A 292 -11.38 8.89 2.76
CA VAL A 292 -12.34 7.84 2.39
C VAL A 292 -13.03 7.28 3.64
N LEU A 293 -12.27 6.92 4.68
CA LEU A 293 -12.83 6.37 5.92
C LEU A 293 -13.79 7.36 6.59
N SER A 294 -13.41 8.63 6.74
CA SER A 294 -14.29 9.66 7.30
C SER A 294 -15.59 9.78 6.52
N ARG A 295 -15.55 9.68 5.18
CA ARG A 295 -16.77 9.74 4.36
C ARG A 295 -17.65 8.51 4.51
N ILE A 296 -17.07 7.31 4.53
CA ILE A 296 -17.80 6.07 4.79
C ILE A 296 -18.57 6.19 6.12
N GLU A 297 -17.92 6.67 7.18
CA GLU A 297 -18.56 6.84 8.50
C GLU A 297 -19.60 7.97 8.50
N CYS A 298 -19.28 9.15 7.94
CA CYS A 298 -20.22 10.29 7.90
C CYS A 298 -21.47 10.01 7.06
N GLU A 299 -21.33 9.29 5.95
CA GLU A 299 -22.43 8.96 5.04
C GLU A 299 -23.17 7.67 5.49
N GLY A 300 -22.68 6.96 6.51
CA GLY A 300 -23.28 5.72 7.02
C GLY A 300 -23.25 4.57 6.01
N VAL A 301 -22.32 4.63 5.06
CA VAL A 301 -22.20 3.65 3.98
C VAL A 301 -21.36 2.49 4.47
N TRP A 302 -21.74 1.26 4.14
CA TRP A 302 -20.91 0.07 4.33
C TRP A 302 -20.35 -0.10 5.78
N PRO A 303 -21.26 -0.16 6.78
CA PRO A 303 -20.89 -0.22 8.18
C PRO A 303 -20.31 -1.59 8.56
N GLY A 304 -19.41 -1.60 9.54
CA GLY A 304 -18.95 -2.82 10.19
C GLY A 304 -18.01 -3.71 9.36
N ARG A 305 -17.69 -3.33 8.11
CA ARG A 305 -16.84 -4.15 7.23
C ARG A 305 -15.37 -3.76 7.32
N PRO A 306 -14.44 -4.74 7.32
CA PRO A 306 -13.02 -4.50 7.52
C PRO A 306 -12.36 -3.78 6.35
N VAL A 307 -11.36 -2.94 6.65
CA VAL A 307 -10.58 -2.20 5.65
C VAL A 307 -9.10 -2.59 5.74
N LEU A 308 -8.52 -3.06 4.65
CA LEU A 308 -7.09 -3.30 4.52
C LEU A 308 -6.42 -2.07 3.89
N VAL A 309 -5.59 -1.38 4.66
CA VAL A 309 -4.78 -0.25 4.22
C VAL A 309 -3.36 -0.73 3.98
N VAL A 310 -2.93 -0.76 2.72
CA VAL A 310 -1.57 -1.11 2.36
C VAL A 310 -0.68 0.11 2.52
N LYS A 311 0.34 0.03 3.36
CA LYS A 311 1.19 1.18 3.71
C LYS A 311 2.64 0.98 3.26
N PRO A 312 3.35 2.07 2.92
CA PRO A 312 4.79 2.01 2.77
C PRO A 312 5.40 1.57 4.11
N PRO A 313 6.39 0.66 4.10
CA PRO A 313 7.09 0.25 5.32
C PRO A 313 8.09 1.34 5.71
N VAL A 314 7.58 2.42 6.31
CA VAL A 314 8.42 3.52 6.78
C VAL A 314 8.79 3.24 8.24
N ARG A 315 10.08 3.11 8.52
CA ARG A 315 10.60 3.25 9.88
C ARG A 315 10.74 4.75 10.17
N LEU A 316 9.92 5.26 11.08
CA LEU A 316 10.11 6.59 11.63
C LEU A 316 11.13 6.42 12.76
N GLU A 317 12.37 6.86 12.52
CA GLU A 317 13.37 7.07 13.58
C GLU A 317 13.02 8.32 14.41
#